data_AF-A0A497CK25-F1
#
_entry.id   AF-A0A497CK25-F1
#
_cell.length_a   1.000
_cell.length_b   1.000
_cell.length_c   1.000
_cell.angle_alpha   90.00
_cell.angle_beta   90.00
_cell.angle_gamma   90.00
#
_symmetry.space_group_name_H-M   'P 1'
#
loop_
_entity.id
_entity.type
_entity.pdbx_description
1 polymer ?
#
loop_
_entity_poly.entity_id
_entity_poly.type
_entity_poly.pdbx_seq_one_letter_code
_entity_poly.pdbx_strand_id
1 'polypeptide(L)'
;MSEDYDFSMIYWNYFCALEEDLKKVSRYIEFTEDNLNTHSIELTHLLLSSCSEIDVILKEIYNILDKKLKPTKINEYRKVIINYLPELINEKN
;
A
#
# COMPACT_ATOMS: atom_id res chain seq x y z
N MET A 1 2.00 -4.03 30.00
CA MET A 1 2.10 -3.40 28.66
C MET A 1 1.70 -4.48 27.67
N SER A 2 0.54 -4.34 27.04
CA SER A 2 -0.06 -5.35 26.16
C SER A 2 0.69 -5.45 24.82
N GLU A 3 0.83 -6.67 24.31
CA GLU A 3 1.52 -7.04 23.06
C GLU A 3 1.02 -6.24 21.83
N ASP A 4 -0.24 -5.79 21.85
CA ASP A 4 -0.85 -5.01 20.75
C ASP A 4 -0.16 -3.66 20.45
N TYR A 5 0.42 -3.00 21.47
CA TYR A 5 1.10 -1.72 21.27
C TYR A 5 2.42 -1.86 20.52
N ASP A 6 3.12 -2.99 20.71
CA ASP A 6 4.39 -3.27 20.05
C ASP A 6 4.19 -3.57 18.56
N PHE A 7 3.13 -4.32 18.24
CA PHE A 7 2.73 -4.62 16.86
C PHE A 7 2.41 -3.36 16.05
N SER A 8 1.61 -2.44 16.59
CA SER A 8 1.28 -1.19 15.91
C SER A 8 2.51 -0.32 15.63
N MET A 9 3.52 -0.36 16.49
CA MET A 9 4.73 0.45 16.34
C MET A 9 5.61 -0.08 15.19
N ILE A 10 5.61 -1.39 14.93
CA ILE A 10 6.36 -2.01 13.83
C ILE A 10 5.84 -1.52 12.46
N TYR A 11 4.52 -1.54 12.24
CA TYR A 11 3.94 -1.05 10.98
C TYR A 11 4.16 0.46 10.80
N TRP A 12 4.05 1.22 11.90
CA TRP A 12 4.33 2.65 11.87
C TRP A 12 5.78 2.94 11.48
N ASN A 13 6.74 2.23 12.06
CA ASN A 13 8.15 2.37 11.72
C ASN A 13 8.43 1.96 10.27
N TYR A 14 7.78 0.90 9.79
CA TYR A 14 7.91 0.47 8.40
C TYR A 14 7.34 1.50 7.42
N PHE A 15 6.17 2.07 7.72
CA PHE A 15 5.62 3.18 6.96
C PHE A 15 6.56 4.40 6.93
N CYS A 16 7.11 4.79 8.08
CA CYS A 16 8.09 5.88 8.15
C CYS A 16 9.33 5.61 7.28
N ALA A 17 9.80 4.35 7.23
CA ALA A 17 10.93 3.97 6.40
C ALA A 17 10.62 4.12 4.89
N LEU A 18 9.45 3.64 4.44
CA LEU A 18 9.01 3.82 3.05
C LEU A 18 8.84 5.29 2.68
N GLU A 19 8.29 6.09 3.60
CA GLU A 19 8.13 7.53 3.41
C GLU A 19 9.49 8.24 3.27
N GLU A 20 10.46 7.86 4.10
CA GLU A 20 11.82 8.39 4.03
C GLU A 20 12.50 8.04 2.69
N ASP A 21 12.32 6.81 2.20
CA ASP A 21 12.88 6.38 0.92
C ASP A 21 12.24 7.11 -0.27
N LEU A 22 10.93 7.35 -0.22
CA LEU A 22 10.25 8.19 -1.21
C LEU A 22 10.78 9.64 -1.20
N LYS A 23 10.99 10.21 -0.01
CA LYS A 23 11.59 11.55 0.17
C LYS A 23 13.04 11.63 -0.32
N LYS A 24 13.80 10.53 -0.24
CA LYS A 24 15.15 10.47 -0.82
C LYS A 24 15.08 10.49 -2.34
N VAL A 25 14.23 9.65 -2.93
CA VAL A 25 14.02 9.59 -4.38
C VAL A 25 13.62 10.95 -4.94
N SER A 26 12.71 11.67 -4.26
CA SER A 26 12.22 12.97 -4.72
C SER A 26 13.29 14.07 -4.79
N ARG A 27 14.47 13.87 -4.17
CA ARG A 27 15.62 14.79 -4.30
C ARG A 27 16.38 14.62 -5.60
N TYR A 28 16.26 13.47 -6.23
CA TYR A 28 17.00 13.10 -7.44
C TYR A 28 16.10 13.01 -8.67
N ILE A 29 14.82 12.68 -8.48
CA ILE A 29 13.83 12.48 -9.54
C ILE A 29 12.62 13.34 -9.20
N GLU A 30 12.34 14.32 -10.05
CA GLU A 30 11.13 15.12 -9.94
C GLU A 30 9.93 14.31 -10.43
N PHE A 31 8.78 14.40 -9.73
CA PHE A 31 7.56 13.69 -10.09
C PHE A 31 6.81 14.39 -11.24
N THR A 32 7.37 14.31 -12.43
CA THR A 32 6.81 14.86 -13.68
C THR A 32 6.57 13.76 -14.71
N GLU A 33 5.71 14.01 -15.69
CA GLU A 33 5.43 13.06 -16.77
C GLU A 33 6.71 12.67 -17.54
N ASP A 34 7.61 13.61 -17.75
CA ASP A 34 8.90 13.40 -18.43
C ASP A 34 9.77 12.35 -17.72
N ASN A 35 9.70 12.30 -16.39
CA ASN A 35 10.50 11.40 -15.58
C ASN A 35 9.85 10.02 -15.33
N LEU A 36 8.64 9.77 -15.82
CA LEU A 36 7.94 8.48 -15.61
C LEU A 36 8.65 7.27 -16.24
N ASN A 37 9.51 7.49 -17.24
CA ASN A 37 10.31 6.43 -17.85
C ASN A 37 11.61 6.13 -17.08
N THR A 38 11.87 6.85 -15.97
CA THR A 38 13.03 6.63 -15.11
C THR A 38 12.86 5.33 -14.35
N HIS A 39 13.88 4.48 -14.40
CA HIS A 39 13.88 3.19 -13.74
C HIS A 39 15.17 3.01 -12.95
N SER A 40 15.03 2.47 -11.74
CA SER A 40 16.15 2.07 -10.90
C SER A 40 15.75 0.89 -10.02
N ILE A 41 16.74 0.23 -9.44
CA ILE A 41 16.51 -0.89 -8.52
C ILE A 41 15.81 -0.37 -7.26
N GLU A 42 16.18 0.82 -6.79
CA GLU A 42 15.59 1.51 -5.64
C GLU A 42 14.12 1.87 -5.88
N LEU A 43 13.78 2.40 -7.06
CA LEU A 43 12.39 2.67 -7.44
C LEU A 43 11.56 1.37 -7.49
N THR A 44 12.14 0.31 -8.05
CA THR A 44 11.49 -1.00 -8.12
C THR A 44 11.26 -1.57 -6.72
N HIS A 45 12.26 -1.47 -5.85
CA HIS A 45 12.19 -1.95 -4.47
C HIS A 45 11.14 -1.17 -3.66
N LEU A 46 11.13 0.16 -3.78
CA LEU A 46 10.15 1.03 -3.14
C LEU A 46 8.72 0.71 -3.59
N LEU A 47 8.53 0.54 -4.91
CA LEU A 47 7.23 0.20 -5.49
C LEU A 47 6.75 -1.17 -5.02
N LEU A 48 7.59 -2.20 -5.11
CA LEU A 48 7.22 -3.56 -4.71
C LEU A 48 6.91 -3.66 -3.22
N SER A 49 7.72 -3.02 -2.37
CA SER A 49 7.51 -2.99 -0.91
C SER A 49 6.20 -2.28 -0.54
N SER A 50 5.91 -1.14 -1.17
CA SER A 50 4.66 -0.43 -0.95
C SER A 50 3.45 -1.24 -1.41
N CYS A 51 3.55 -1.89 -2.57
CA CYS A 51 2.46 -2.72 -3.12
C CYS A 51 2.19 -3.96 -2.27
N SER A 52 3.22 -4.59 -1.67
CA SER A 52 3.01 -5.76 -0.81
C SER A 52 2.25 -5.42 0.46
N GLU A 53 2.50 -4.25 1.07
CA GLU A 53 1.74 -3.81 2.25
C GLU A 53 0.27 -3.57 1.90
N ILE A 54 0.01 -2.89 0.77
CA ILE A 54 -1.36 -2.65 0.30
C ILE A 54 -2.08 -3.98 0.04
N ASP A 55 -1.41 -4.96 -0.57
CA ASP A 55 -2.00 -6.28 -0.82
C ASP A 55 -2.36 -7.02 0.48
N VAL A 56 -1.50 -6.96 1.51
CA VAL A 56 -1.79 -7.53 2.84
C VAL A 56 -2.99 -6.83 3.49
N ILE A 57 -3.03 -5.49 3.47
CA ILE A 57 -4.14 -4.72 4.03
C ILE A 57 -5.46 -5.04 3.32
N LEU A 58 -5.46 -5.11 1.99
CA LEU A 58 -6.65 -5.44 1.20
C LEU A 58 -7.15 -6.87 1.50
N LYS A 59 -6.24 -7.82 1.73
CA LYS A 59 -6.59 -9.19 2.17
C LYS A 59 -7.26 -9.20 3.53
N GLU A 60 -6.73 -8.44 4.50
CA GLU A 60 -7.31 -8.34 5.84
C GLU A 60 -8.67 -7.64 5.83
N ILE A 61 -8.80 -6.52 5.10
CA ILE A 61 -10.10 -5.84 4.91
C ILE A 61 -11.11 -6.81 4.29
N TYR A 62 -10.71 -7.55 3.26
CA TYR A 62 -11.56 -8.56 2.64
C TYR A 62 -12.01 -9.64 3.65
N ASN A 63 -11.08 -10.17 4.45
CA ASN A 63 -11.38 -11.17 5.48
C ASN A 63 -12.40 -10.68 6.52
N ILE A 64 -12.44 -9.37 6.78
CA ILE A 64 -13.43 -8.73 7.66
C ILE A 64 -14.78 -8.58 6.96
N LEU A 65 -14.80 -8.19 5.69
CA LEU A 65 -16.03 -7.88 4.94
C LEU A 65 -16.80 -9.10 4.44
N ASP A 66 -16.11 -10.07 3.84
CA ASP A 66 -16.77 -11.22 3.20
C ASP A 66 -15.84 -12.45 3.18
N LYS A 67 -16.29 -13.57 3.77
CA LYS A 67 -15.54 -14.84 3.81
C LYS A 67 -15.98 -15.84 2.72
N LYS A 68 -16.88 -15.45 1.82
CA LYS A 68 -17.52 -16.38 0.87
C LYS A 68 -16.70 -16.64 -0.39
N LEU A 69 -15.84 -15.72 -0.81
CA LEU A 69 -14.97 -15.90 -1.98
C LEU A 69 -13.52 -16.12 -1.52
N LYS A 70 -12.73 -16.80 -2.33
CA LYS A 70 -11.26 -16.90 -2.16
C LYS A 70 -10.59 -16.15 -3.30
N PRO A 71 -10.62 -14.80 -3.28
CA PRO A 71 -9.89 -14.00 -4.25
C PRO A 71 -8.41 -14.36 -4.20
N THR A 72 -7.77 -14.42 -5.37
CA THR A 72 -6.35 -14.75 -5.55
C THR A 72 -5.56 -13.59 -6.16
N LYS A 73 -6.26 -12.57 -6.68
CA LYS A 73 -5.66 -11.41 -7.36
C LYS A 73 -6.17 -10.12 -6.74
N ILE A 74 -5.30 -9.11 -6.63
CA ILE A 74 -5.62 -7.77 -6.10
C ILE A 74 -6.91 -7.16 -6.71
N ASN A 75 -7.12 -7.37 -8.01
CA ASN A 75 -8.31 -6.90 -8.73
C ASN A 75 -9.63 -7.56 -8.26
N GLU A 76 -9.58 -8.77 -7.71
CA GLU A 76 -10.75 -9.46 -7.17
C GLU A 76 -11.11 -8.92 -5.79
N TYR A 77 -10.12 -8.68 -4.92
CA TYR A 77 -10.32 -7.98 -3.64
C TYR A 77 -10.93 -6.60 -3.87
N ARG A 78 -10.36 -5.84 -4.82
CA ARG A 78 -10.86 -4.51 -5.19
C ARG A 78 -12.36 -4.53 -5.47
N LYS A 79 -12.85 -5.41 -6.35
CA LYS A 79 -14.28 -5.49 -6.73
C LYS A 79 -15.22 -5.65 -5.53
N VAL A 80 -14.80 -6.41 -4.53
CA VAL A 80 -15.60 -6.60 -3.32
C VAL A 80 -15.50 -5.37 -2.43
N ILE A 81 -14.28 -4.88 -2.18
CA ILE A 81 -14.05 -3.73 -1.32
C ILE A 81 -14.76 -2.47 -1.84
N ILE A 82 -14.82 -2.22 -3.16
CA ILE A 82 -15.57 -1.08 -3.73
C ILE A 82 -17.04 -1.09 -3.29
N ASN A 83 -17.66 -2.27 -3.24
CA ASN A 83 -19.09 -2.39 -2.94
C ASN A 83 -19.40 -2.10 -1.47
N TYR A 84 -18.44 -2.34 -0.56
CA TYR A 84 -18.62 -2.16 0.89
C TYR A 84 -17.98 -0.88 1.42
N LEU A 85 -16.91 -0.39 0.79
CA LEU A 85 -16.13 0.79 1.16
C LEU A 85 -15.93 1.70 -0.07
N PRO A 86 -17.00 2.28 -0.62
CA PRO A 86 -16.90 3.16 -1.79
C PRO A 86 -16.11 4.46 -1.52
N GLU A 87 -15.97 4.85 -0.25
CA GLU A 87 -15.24 6.05 0.17
C GLU A 87 -13.73 5.91 -0.05
N LEU A 88 -13.18 4.70 0.09
CA LEU A 88 -11.75 4.42 -0.07
C LEU A 88 -11.23 4.67 -1.50
N ILE A 89 -12.13 4.78 -2.48
CA ILE A 89 -11.79 4.92 -3.90
C ILE A 89 -12.14 6.30 -4.43
N ASN A 90 -13.12 6.96 -3.79
CA ASN A 90 -13.56 8.30 -4.15
C ASN A 90 -12.89 9.37 -3.30
N GLU A 91 -11.78 9.05 -2.64
CA GLU A 91 -10.99 10.04 -1.91
C GLU A 91 -10.45 11.07 -2.91
N LYS A 92 -11.13 12.22 -2.97
CA LYS A 92 -10.70 13.38 -3.74
C LYS A 92 -9.49 13.98 -3.03
N ASN A 93 -8.31 13.70 -3.56
CA ASN A 93 -7.13 14.54 -3.35
C ASN A 93 -7.25 15.83 -4.17
#